data_AF-A0A511N4X2-F1
#
_entry.id   AF-A0A511N4X2-F1
#
_cell.length_a   1.000
_cell.length_b   1.000
_cell.length_c   1.000
_cell.angle_alpha   90.00
_cell.angle_beta   90.00
_cell.angle_gamma   90.00
#
_symmetry.space_group_name_H-M   'P 1'
#
loop_
_entity.id
_entity.type
_entity.pdbx_description
1 polymer ?
#
loop_
_entity_poly.entity_id
_entity_poly.type
_entity_poly.pdbx_seq_one_letter_code
_entity_poly.pdbx_strand_id
1 'polypeptide(L)'
;MLQITTAAEVLGAMITPAVLISACGTLVMSTSNRMVRIIDRVRAVSKEVEKMRQEGVSDTRLELLVEQVPTLSRRLILMRTALSALYFAIGLLVLTSIMVGFVQLFHWEFGNLLGIACGLLGTSSLLYASALLVREANIAVASTFKEIDHLERSIR
;
A
#
# COMPACT_ATOMS: atom_id res chain seq x y z
N MET A 1 18.60 17.36 38.94
CA MET A 1 18.91 18.34 37.89
C MET A 1 17.73 18.38 36.93
N LEU A 2 17.02 19.50 36.83
CA LEU A 2 16.06 19.71 35.76
C LEU A 2 16.84 19.79 34.44
N GLN A 3 16.84 18.72 33.65
CA GLN A 3 17.28 18.81 32.26
C GLN A 3 16.26 19.69 31.52
N ILE A 4 16.63 20.93 31.24
CA ILE A 4 15.89 21.76 30.30
C ILE A 4 16.13 21.13 28.93
N THR A 5 15.20 20.30 28.49
CA THR A 5 15.25 19.74 27.13
C THR A 5 15.18 20.90 26.16
N THR A 6 16.20 21.07 25.33
CA THR A 6 16.27 22.18 24.39
C THR A 6 15.26 21.98 23.26
N ALA A 7 14.80 23.06 22.62
CA ALA A 7 13.94 22.94 21.45
C ALA A 7 14.56 22.07 20.34
N ALA A 8 15.89 22.06 20.23
CA ALA A 8 16.63 21.23 19.27
C ALA A 8 16.49 19.72 19.56
N GLU A 9 16.47 19.31 20.83
CA GLU A 9 16.30 17.89 21.22
C GLU A 9 14.89 17.39 20.91
N VAL A 10 13.87 18.22 21.17
CA VAL A 10 12.47 17.89 20.87
C VAL A 10 12.26 17.77 19.36
N LEU A 11 12.72 18.77 18.60
CA LEU A 11 12.64 18.75 17.15
C LEU A 11 13.47 17.59 16.57
N GLY A 12 14.60 17.26 17.18
CA GLY A 12 15.41 16.09 16.83
C GLY A 12 14.66 14.77 16.99
N ALA A 13 13.94 14.59 18.11
CA ALA A 13 13.11 13.41 18.34
C ALA A 13 11.94 13.28 17.34
N MET A 14 11.47 14.41 16.78
CA MET A 14 10.43 14.43 15.74
C MET A 14 10.93 14.05 14.34
N ILE A 15 12.26 14.00 14.12
CA ILE A 15 12.84 13.62 12.81
C ILE A 15 12.52 12.15 12.49
N THR A 16 12.62 11.25 13.47
CA THR A 16 12.38 9.82 13.25
C THR A 16 10.99 9.51 12.67
N PRO A 17 9.87 9.96 13.27
CA PRO A 17 8.55 9.77 12.66
C PRO A 17 8.41 10.52 11.32
N ALA A 18 9.03 11.69 11.15
CA ALA A 18 8.98 12.43 9.89
C ALA A 18 9.60 11.65 8.72
N VAL A 19 10.77 11.03 8.91
CA VAL A 19 11.43 10.21 7.89
C VAL A 19 10.58 8.98 7.52
N LEU A 20 9.96 8.33 8.52
CA LEU A 20 9.07 7.20 8.27
C LEU A 20 7.81 7.63 7.49
N ILE A 21 7.24 8.80 7.79
CA ILE A 21 6.12 9.37 7.04
C ILE A 21 6.51 9.60 5.58
N SER A 22 7.72 10.13 5.31
CA SER A 22 8.20 10.32 3.94
C SER A 22 8.32 8.98 3.19
N ALA A 23 8.86 7.94 3.83
CA ALA A 23 8.93 6.60 3.24
C ALA A 23 7.53 6.03 2.95
N CYS A 24 6.59 6.17 3.89
CA CYS A 24 5.18 5.82 3.68
C CYS A 24 4.59 6.58 2.47
N GLY A 25 4.88 7.88 2.34
CA GLY A 25 4.41 8.71 1.23
C GLY A 25 4.88 8.18 -0.14
N THR A 26 6.14 7.77 -0.25
CA THR A 26 6.67 7.15 -1.47
C THR A 26 5.95 5.83 -1.79
N LEU A 27 5.73 4.98 -0.78
CA LEU A 27 5.00 3.72 -0.95
C LEU A 27 3.54 3.95 -1.37
N VAL A 28 2.87 4.92 -0.76
CA VAL A 28 1.49 5.32 -1.12
C VAL A 28 1.44 5.76 -2.57
N MET A 29 2.33 6.66 -2.99
CA MET A 29 2.34 7.16 -4.37
C MET A 29 2.59 6.04 -5.39
N SER A 30 3.59 5.19 -5.14
CA SER A 30 3.89 4.03 -5.98
C SER A 30 2.71 3.05 -6.07
N THR A 31 2.06 2.78 -4.94
CA THR A 31 0.92 1.86 -4.85
C THR A 31 -0.32 2.43 -5.51
N SER A 32 -0.62 3.71 -5.31
CA SER A 32 -1.74 4.39 -5.99
C SER A 32 -1.58 4.34 -7.51
N ASN A 33 -0.38 4.64 -8.02
CA ASN A 33 -0.11 4.56 -9.46
C ASN A 33 -0.27 3.14 -10.02
N ARG A 34 0.19 2.12 -9.29
CA ARG A 34 -0.01 0.71 -9.67
C ARG A 34 -1.49 0.34 -9.66
N MET A 35 -2.27 0.80 -8.67
CA MET A 35 -3.68 0.48 -8.53
C MET A 35 -4.50 1.07 -9.69
N VAL A 36 -4.23 2.33 -10.06
CA VAL A 36 -4.86 2.99 -11.22
C VAL A 36 -4.67 2.17 -12.49
N ARG A 37 -3.44 1.69 -12.75
CA ARG A 37 -3.17 0.83 -13.93
C ARG A 37 -3.97 -0.47 -13.92
N ILE A 38 -4.17 -1.10 -12.77
CA ILE A 38 -4.99 -2.32 -12.67
C ILE A 38 -6.47 -1.99 -12.90
N ILE A 39 -6.97 -0.86 -12.36
CA ILE A 39 -8.35 -0.40 -12.61
C ILE A 39 -8.56 -0.15 -14.11
N ASP A 40 -7.61 0.52 -14.77
CA ASP A 40 -7.68 0.77 -16.21
C ASP A 40 -7.66 -0.53 -17.01
N ARG A 41 -6.86 -1.53 -16.60
CA ARG A 41 -6.86 -2.85 -17.23
C ARG A 41 -8.19 -3.58 -17.06
N VAL A 42 -8.80 -3.54 -15.88
CA VAL A 42 -10.14 -4.11 -15.65
C VAL A 42 -11.16 -3.45 -16.56
N ARG A 43 -11.15 -2.10 -16.66
CA ARG A 43 -12.05 -1.35 -17.54
C ARG A 43 -11.85 -1.69 -19.01
N ALA A 44 -10.60 -1.90 -19.45
CA ALA A 44 -10.30 -2.31 -20.81
C ALA A 44 -10.86 -3.71 -21.12
N VAL A 45 -10.63 -4.69 -20.23
CA VAL A 45 -11.19 -6.04 -20.36
C VAL A 45 -12.71 -6.01 -20.42
N SER A 46 -13.37 -5.22 -19.55
CA SER A 46 -14.83 -5.08 -19.58
C SER A 46 -15.36 -4.52 -20.90
N LYS A 47 -14.67 -3.52 -21.48
CA LYS A 47 -15.04 -2.96 -22.80
C LYS A 47 -14.84 -3.98 -23.92
N GLU A 48 -13.77 -4.76 -23.86
CA GLU A 48 -13.46 -5.77 -24.87
C GLU A 48 -14.48 -6.93 -24.84
N VAL A 49 -14.88 -7.39 -23.66
CA VAL A 49 -15.95 -8.38 -23.48
C VAL A 49 -17.27 -7.87 -24.07
N GLU A 50 -17.65 -6.63 -23.78
CA GLU A 50 -18.89 -6.04 -24.31
C GLU A 50 -18.86 -5.94 -25.85
N LYS A 51 -17.71 -5.54 -26.42
CA LYS A 51 -17.51 -5.49 -27.87
C LYS A 51 -17.61 -6.87 -28.52
N MET A 52 -16.92 -7.88 -27.97
CA MET A 52 -16.96 -9.24 -28.50
C MET A 52 -18.36 -9.85 -28.47
N ARG A 53 -19.15 -9.52 -27.43
CA ARG A 53 -20.55 -9.94 -27.32
C ARG A 53 -21.44 -9.31 -28.40
N GLN A 54 -21.18 -8.05 -28.77
CA GLN A 54 -21.92 -7.37 -29.84
C GLN A 54 -21.52 -7.88 -31.24
N GLU A 55 -20.26 -8.27 -31.43
CA GLU A 55 -19.72 -8.78 -32.70
C GLU A 55 -20.01 -10.27 -32.95
N GLY A 56 -20.64 -10.98 -32.00
CA GLY A 56 -20.99 -12.40 -32.14
C GLY A 56 -19.77 -13.33 -32.18
N VAL A 57 -18.67 -12.93 -31.53
CA VAL A 57 -17.42 -13.69 -31.48
C VAL A 57 -17.58 -14.95 -30.61
N SER A 58 -16.89 -16.03 -30.98
CA SER A 58 -16.84 -17.33 -30.27
C SER A 58 -16.74 -17.21 -28.74
N ASP A 59 -17.61 -17.94 -28.04
CA ASP A 59 -17.68 -18.02 -26.56
C ASP A 59 -16.34 -18.36 -25.91
N THR A 60 -15.49 -19.15 -26.59
CA THR A 60 -14.19 -19.58 -26.07
C THR A 60 -13.21 -18.42 -25.84
N ARG A 61 -13.21 -17.40 -26.70
CA ARG A 61 -12.36 -16.20 -26.48
C ARG A 61 -12.89 -15.32 -25.34
N LEU A 62 -14.21 -15.29 -25.19
CA LEU A 62 -14.87 -14.52 -24.16
C LEU A 62 -14.63 -15.14 -22.77
N GLU A 63 -14.67 -16.47 -22.66
CA GLU A 63 -14.30 -17.21 -21.44
C GLU A 63 -12.87 -16.91 -21.00
N LEU A 64 -11.89 -16.93 -21.92
CA LEU A 64 -10.49 -16.64 -21.61
C LEU A 64 -10.28 -15.21 -21.09
N LEU A 65 -11.00 -14.21 -21.61
CA LEU A 65 -10.93 -12.83 -21.11
C LEU A 65 -11.55 -12.71 -19.71
N VAL A 66 -12.69 -13.36 -19.49
CA VAL A 66 -13.40 -13.33 -18.22
C VAL A 66 -12.59 -14.02 -17.11
N GLU A 67 -11.82 -15.05 -17.45
CA GLU A 67 -10.93 -15.76 -16.50
C GLU A 67 -9.82 -14.86 -15.91
N GLN A 68 -9.48 -13.74 -16.57
CA GLN A 68 -8.48 -12.79 -16.07
C GLN A 68 -9.03 -11.86 -14.97
N VAL A 69 -10.35 -11.61 -14.96
CA VAL A 69 -11.00 -10.65 -14.06
C VAL A 69 -10.84 -10.98 -12.57
N PRO A 70 -10.98 -12.25 -12.12
CA PRO A 70 -10.74 -12.64 -10.72
C PRO A 70 -9.32 -12.31 -10.24
N THR A 71 -8.31 -12.53 -11.08
CA THR A 71 -6.90 -12.26 -10.72
C THR A 71 -6.67 -10.76 -10.55
N LEU A 72 -7.18 -9.94 -11.48
CA LEU A 72 -7.10 -8.48 -11.37
C LEU A 72 -7.83 -7.96 -10.12
N SER A 73 -9.00 -8.51 -9.82
CA SER A 73 -9.80 -8.14 -8.64
C SER A 73 -9.08 -8.46 -7.33
N ARG A 74 -8.46 -9.65 -7.22
CA ARG A 74 -7.67 -10.04 -6.04
C ARG A 74 -6.48 -9.12 -5.83
N ARG A 75 -5.82 -8.71 -6.91
CA ARG A 75 -4.71 -7.74 -6.84
C ARG A 75 -5.20 -6.37 -6.37
N LEU A 76 -6.32 -5.87 -6.88
CA LEU A 76 -6.92 -4.61 -6.42
C LEU A 76 -7.24 -4.62 -4.92
N ILE A 77 -7.76 -5.72 -4.40
CA ILE A 77 -8.06 -5.85 -2.96
C ILE A 77 -6.77 -5.76 -2.13
N LEU A 78 -5.70 -6.47 -2.51
CA LEU A 78 -4.41 -6.40 -1.81
C LEU A 78 -3.83 -4.98 -1.82
N MET A 79 -3.89 -4.30 -2.95
CA MET A 79 -3.41 -2.92 -3.09
C MET A 79 -4.23 -1.95 -2.23
N ARG A 80 -5.56 -2.09 -2.22
CA ARG A 80 -6.45 -1.29 -1.37
C ARG A 80 -6.15 -1.50 0.11
N THR A 81 -5.96 -2.75 0.55
CA THR A 81 -5.64 -3.05 1.95
C THR A 81 -4.25 -2.51 2.33
N ALA A 82 -3.25 -2.62 1.45
CA ALA A 82 -1.94 -2.00 1.66
C ALA A 82 -2.03 -0.48 1.78
N LEU A 83 -2.76 0.20 0.89
CA LEU A 83 -2.98 1.65 0.97
C LEU A 83 -3.64 2.05 2.29
N SER A 84 -4.68 1.33 2.72
CA SER A 84 -5.35 1.58 4.00
C SER A 84 -4.38 1.45 5.18
N ALA A 85 -3.53 0.42 5.18
CA ALA A 85 -2.53 0.21 6.23
C ALA A 85 -1.43 1.28 6.22
N LEU A 86 -1.03 1.77 5.04
CA LEU A 86 -0.09 2.89 4.91
C LEU A 86 -0.67 4.20 5.45
N TYR A 87 -1.93 4.53 5.11
CA TYR A 87 -2.59 5.72 5.65
C TYR A 87 -2.76 5.63 7.16
N PHE A 88 -3.06 4.44 7.69
CA PHE A 88 -3.11 4.21 9.14
C PHE A 88 -1.74 4.39 9.80
N ALA A 89 -0.67 3.87 9.18
CA ALA A 89 0.71 4.07 9.65
C ALA A 89 1.09 5.56 9.68
N ILE A 90 0.79 6.30 8.62
CA ILE A 90 1.03 7.76 8.56
C ILE A 90 0.29 8.47 9.70
N GLY A 91 -1.00 8.16 9.91
CA GLY A 91 -1.78 8.77 10.99
C GLY A 91 -1.16 8.53 12.38
N LEU A 92 -0.73 7.30 12.65
CA LEU A 92 -0.08 6.95 13.93
C LEU A 92 1.30 7.61 14.10
N LEU A 93 2.10 7.71 13.03
CA LEU A 93 3.40 8.38 13.07
C LEU A 93 3.27 9.90 13.26
N VAL A 94 2.28 10.52 12.62
CA VAL A 94 1.95 11.94 12.85
C VAL A 94 1.51 12.14 14.31
N LEU A 95 0.63 11.27 14.82
CA LEU A 95 0.21 11.31 16.22
C LEU A 95 1.40 11.16 17.18
N THR A 96 2.34 10.27 16.86
CA THR A 96 3.58 10.09 17.63
C THR A 96 4.40 11.38 17.66
N SER A 97 4.58 12.03 16.51
CA SER A 97 5.31 13.30 16.42
C SER A 97 4.66 14.42 17.25
N ILE A 98 3.32 14.52 17.21
CA ILE A 98 2.56 15.48 18.02
C ILE A 98 2.70 15.16 19.52
N MET A 99 2.61 13.89 19.91
CA MET A 99 2.74 13.46 21.31
C MET A 99 4.11 13.80 21.88
N VAL A 100 5.20 13.61 21.11
CA VAL A 100 6.56 13.99 21.54
C VAL A 100 6.64 15.47 21.89
N GLY A 101 6.09 16.35 21.05
CA GLY A 101 6.02 17.78 21.35
C GLY A 101 5.11 18.11 22.55
N PHE A 102 3.98 17.43 22.66
CA PHE A 102 2.98 17.69 23.69
C PHE A 102 3.47 17.30 25.10
N VAL A 103 4.16 16.16 25.23
CA VAL A 103 4.74 15.71 26.50
C VAL A 103 5.72 16.74 27.03
N GLN A 104 6.55 17.32 26.16
CA GLN A 104 7.54 18.31 26.56
C GLN A 104 6.90 19.63 27.03
N LEU A 105 5.81 20.07 26.38
CA LEU A 105 5.13 21.31 26.74
C LEU A 105 4.37 21.20 28.06
N PHE A 106 3.67 20.08 28.29
CA PHE A 106 2.76 19.90 29.43
C PHE A 106 3.34 19.07 30.58
N HIS A 107 4.59 18.61 30.47
CA HIS A 107 5.26 17.74 31.45
C HIS A 107 4.41 16.50 31.82
N TRP A 108 3.70 15.95 30.84
CA TRP A 108 2.75 14.86 31.08
C TRP A 108 3.46 13.51 31.19
N GLU A 109 3.58 12.98 32.42
CA GLU A 109 4.29 11.72 32.69
C GLU A 109 3.76 10.50 31.91
N PHE A 110 2.42 10.37 31.73
CA PHE A 110 1.83 9.28 30.95
C PHE A 110 1.93 9.45 29.42
N GLY A 111 2.18 10.65 28.92
CA GLY A 111 2.18 10.89 27.47
C GLY A 111 3.38 10.24 26.75
N ASN A 112 4.48 9.97 27.46
CA ASN A 112 5.64 9.27 26.91
C ASN A 112 5.29 7.83 26.48
N LEU A 113 4.57 7.09 27.33
CA LEU A 113 4.17 5.73 27.01
C LEU A 113 3.22 5.69 25.79
N LEU A 114 2.30 6.65 25.72
CA LEU A 114 1.35 6.77 24.61
C LEU A 114 2.06 7.08 23.29
N GLY A 115 3.03 8.02 23.30
CA GLY A 115 3.84 8.33 22.13
C GLY A 115 4.63 7.11 21.61
N ILE A 116 5.28 6.36 22.52
CA ILE A 116 6.01 5.14 22.17
C ILE A 116 5.06 4.08 21.58
N ALA A 117 3.90 3.87 22.21
CA ALA A 117 2.90 2.91 21.73
C ALA A 117 2.38 3.28 20.34
N CYS A 118 2.04 4.56 20.10
CA CYS A 118 1.64 5.04 18.77
C CYS A 118 2.74 4.85 17.73
N GLY A 119 4.00 5.11 18.08
CA GLY A 119 5.13 4.97 17.17
C GLY A 119 5.36 3.51 16.78
N LEU A 120 5.33 2.60 17.75
CA LEU A 120 5.45 1.16 17.52
C LEU A 120 4.28 0.62 16.68
N LEU A 121 3.05 1.02 16.97
CA LEU A 121 1.89 0.64 16.18
C LEU A 121 1.98 1.18 14.74
N GLY A 122 2.44 2.42 14.56
CA GLY A 122 2.63 3.04 13.26
C GLY A 122 3.66 2.30 12.41
N THR A 123 4.84 2.03 12.96
CA THR A 123 5.89 1.26 12.28
C THR A 123 5.48 -0.19 12.03
N SER A 124 4.72 -0.81 12.94
CA SER A 124 4.18 -2.17 12.74
C SER A 124 3.17 -2.20 11.59
N SER A 125 2.30 -1.19 11.48
CA SER A 125 1.36 -1.04 10.36
C SER A 125 2.09 -0.83 9.04
N LEU A 126 3.17 -0.04 9.04
CA LEU A 126 4.05 0.11 7.87
C LEU A 126 4.64 -1.23 7.44
N LEU A 127 5.20 -2.01 8.38
CA LEU A 127 5.76 -3.33 8.09
C LEU A 127 4.70 -4.28 7.50
N TYR A 128 3.50 -4.29 8.08
CA TYR A 128 2.37 -5.05 7.57
C TYR A 128 2.00 -4.64 6.13
N ALA A 129 1.92 -3.34 5.87
CA ALA A 129 1.63 -2.82 4.52
C ALA A 129 2.70 -3.23 3.50
N SER A 130 3.99 -3.12 3.87
CA SER A 130 5.10 -3.58 3.03
C SER A 130 5.01 -5.07 2.71
N ALA A 131 4.66 -5.91 3.68
CA ALA A 131 4.45 -7.34 3.45
C ALA A 131 3.30 -7.61 2.46
N LEU A 132 2.19 -6.87 2.55
CA LEU A 132 1.10 -6.96 1.58
C LEU A 132 1.54 -6.57 0.16
N LEU A 133 2.35 -5.52 0.02
CA LEU A 133 2.88 -5.08 -1.26
C LEU A 133 3.82 -6.11 -1.89
N VAL A 134 4.65 -6.80 -1.08
CA VAL A 134 5.48 -7.92 -1.55
C VAL A 134 4.61 -9.07 -2.03
N ARG A 135 3.54 -9.42 -1.29
CA ARG A 135 2.60 -10.48 -1.72
C ARG A 135 1.92 -10.14 -3.04
N GLU A 136 1.49 -8.89 -3.25
CA GLU A 136 0.91 -8.46 -4.53
C GLU A 136 1.93 -8.52 -5.67
N ALA A 137 3.18 -8.10 -5.42
CA ALA A 137 4.25 -8.19 -6.41
C ALA A 137 4.51 -9.65 -6.84
N ASN A 138 4.54 -10.59 -5.89
CA ASN A 138 4.72 -12.02 -6.20
C ASN A 138 3.56 -12.57 -7.04
N ILE A 139 2.32 -12.15 -6.76
CA ILE A 139 1.14 -12.55 -7.56
C ILE A 139 1.22 -11.98 -8.97
N ALA A 140 1.63 -10.72 -9.10
CA ALA A 140 1.79 -10.07 -10.40
C ALA A 140 2.82 -10.81 -11.27
N VAL A 141 3.98 -11.13 -10.69
CA VAL A 141 5.05 -11.87 -11.37
C VAL A 141 4.60 -13.28 -11.75
N ALA A 142 3.93 -14.00 -10.84
CA ALA A 142 3.42 -15.34 -11.12
C ALA A 142 2.37 -15.35 -12.26
N SER A 143 1.54 -14.30 -12.35
CA SER A 143 0.57 -14.15 -13.46
C SER A 143 1.29 -13.98 -14.79
N THR A 144 2.33 -13.13 -14.84
CA THR A 144 3.10 -12.90 -16.07
C THR A 144 3.85 -14.15 -16.51
N PHE A 145 4.41 -14.93 -15.59
CA PHE A 145 5.05 -16.21 -15.95
C PHE A 145 4.08 -17.21 -16.58
N LYS A 146 2.82 -17.26 -16.14
CA LYS A 146 1.80 -18.11 -16.78
C LYS A 146 1.48 -17.66 -18.21
N GLU A 147 1.40 -16.35 -18.44
CA GLU A 147 1.20 -15.80 -19.78
C GLU A 147 2.37 -16.13 -20.71
N ILE A 148 3.61 -16.04 -20.21
CA ILE A 148 4.81 -16.40 -20.98
C ILE A 148 4.83 -17.89 -21.34
N ASP A 149 4.57 -18.80 -20.38
CA ASP A 149 4.52 -20.26 -20.66
C ASP A 149 3.42 -20.61 -21.69
N HIS A 150 2.28 -19.92 -21.64
CA HIS A 150 1.22 -20.11 -22.63
C HIS A 150 1.66 -19.66 -24.03
N LEU A 151 2.36 -18.53 -24.14
CA LEU A 151 2.90 -18.04 -25.40
C LEU A 151 3.97 -18.98 -25.97
N GLU A 152 4.89 -19.47 -25.14
CA GLU A 152 5.93 -20.41 -25.57
C GLU A 152 5.32 -21.71 -26.13
N ARG A 153 4.25 -22.23 -25.52
CA ARG A 153 3.54 -23.42 -26.03
C ARG A 153 2.77 -23.16 -27.32
N SER A 154 2.34 -21.93 -27.57
CA SER A 154 1.59 -21.57 -28.80
C SER A 154 2.48 -21.44 -30.04
N ILE A 155 3.79 -21.24 -29.86
CA ILE A 155 4.78 -21.07 -30.94
C ILE A 155 5.37 -22.42 -31.40
N ARG A 156 5.25 -23.46 -30.57
CA ARG A 156 5.84 -24.79 -30.81
C ARG A 156 4.86 -25.76 -31.45
#